data_AF-A0A8S3EXG3-F1
#
_entry.id   AF-A0A8S3EXG3-F1
#
_cell.length_a   1.000
_cell.length_b   1.000
_cell.length_c   1.000
_cell.angle_alpha   90.00
_cell.angle_beta   90.00
_cell.angle_gamma   90.00
#
_symmetry.space_group_name_H-M   'P 1'
#
loop_
_entity.id
_entity.type
_entity.pdbx_description
1 polymer ?
#
loop_
_entity_poly.entity_id
_entity_poly.type
_entity_poly.pdbx_seq_one_letter_code
_entity_poly.pdbx_strand_id
1 'polypeptide(L)'
;MWRFYADILNDLAISLDLTAPFFKHLLLPITCLSNLSRSIVGVAGGSTRAALTQHQAIAHNMGDVSAKDGSQETLVNLLALIVNIFLLRTIKRDRVLVWFLYFTLTSLHLFANYRAIRTLQLRTFNWNRFVLLCENYFSSGQIQTVQYINRTEPILNEVRQSMRCNVGIQLNEIHAQSIDIDPFIKNHFSILFNQNLKCFDVFLTDNCDDVDLIKCYFLLQYLIYSKNFDKFLVTSTNASWIDIDRLQTTLFHLYQEFLSKAQKMGWDVKQAKFLINNYRYASK
;
A
#
# COMPACT_ATOMS: atom_id res chain seq x y z
N MET A 1 -0.02 4.25 -4.04
CA MET A 1 -1.11 4.95 -3.36
C MET A 1 -0.64 6.07 -2.44
N TRP A 2 0.39 5.88 -1.60
CA TRP A 2 0.91 6.92 -0.69
C TRP A 2 1.16 8.30 -1.31
N ARG A 3 1.50 8.35 -2.60
CA ARG A 3 1.66 9.62 -3.34
C ARG A 3 0.38 10.48 -3.31
N PHE A 4 -0.79 9.89 -3.56
CA PHE A 4 -2.04 10.65 -3.55
C PHE A 4 -2.40 11.18 -2.15
N TYR A 5 -2.11 10.39 -1.11
CA TYR A 5 -2.26 10.86 0.27
C TYR A 5 -1.29 12.00 0.60
N ALA A 6 -0.06 11.94 0.10
CA ALA A 6 0.91 13.01 0.25
C ALA A 6 0.44 14.28 -0.47
N ASP A 7 -0.13 14.17 -1.67
CA ASP A 7 -0.69 15.31 -2.40
C ASP A 7 -1.86 15.96 -1.62
N ILE A 8 -2.79 15.16 -1.10
CA ILE A 8 -3.90 15.65 -0.26
C ILE A 8 -3.37 16.33 1.01
N LEU A 9 -2.41 15.70 1.71
CA LEU A 9 -1.84 16.24 2.94
C LEU A 9 -1.05 17.53 2.70
N ASN A 10 -0.39 17.65 1.55
CA ASN A 10 0.27 18.88 1.13
C ASN A 10 -0.72 20.01 0.91
N ASP A 11 -1.82 19.72 0.22
CA ASP A 11 -2.86 20.72 -0.03
C ASP A 11 -3.54 21.17 1.28
N LEU A 12 -3.72 20.25 2.24
CA LEU A 12 -4.16 20.58 3.61
C LEU A 12 -3.15 21.49 4.34
N ALA A 13 -1.85 21.24 4.23
CA ALA A 13 -0.82 22.10 4.81
C ALA A 13 -0.87 23.51 4.22
N ILE A 14 -1.07 23.64 2.91
CA ILE A 14 -1.27 24.95 2.25
C ILE A 14 -2.54 25.63 2.78
N SER A 15 -3.63 24.88 2.98
CA SER A 15 -4.86 25.43 3.60
C SER A 15 -4.59 25.96 5.00
N LEU A 16 -3.80 25.25 5.82
CA LEU A 16 -3.42 25.70 7.16
C LEU A 16 -2.69 27.04 7.09
N ASP A 17 -1.70 27.17 6.19
CA ASP A 17 -0.96 28.44 6.01
C ASP A 17 -1.87 29.59 5.56
N LEU A 18 -2.83 29.33 4.68
CA LEU A 18 -3.82 30.33 4.23
C LEU A 18 -4.77 30.75 5.36
N THR A 19 -5.09 29.85 6.29
CA THR A 19 -5.96 30.15 7.44
C THR A 19 -5.22 30.79 8.62
N ALA A 20 -3.92 30.57 8.76
CA ALA A 20 -3.14 31.00 9.92
C ALA A 20 -3.28 32.50 10.27
N PRO A 21 -3.34 33.43 9.30
CA PRO A 21 -3.52 34.85 9.58
C PRO A 21 -4.86 35.21 10.27
N PHE A 22 -5.89 34.37 10.16
CA PHE A 22 -7.18 34.60 10.84
C PHE A 22 -7.12 34.27 12.34
N PHE A 23 -6.19 33.41 12.76
CA PHE A 23 -6.06 32.94 14.14
C PHE A 23 -4.71 33.35 14.72
N LYS A 24 -4.51 34.65 14.96
CA LYS A 24 -3.24 35.20 15.46
C LYS A 24 -2.69 34.50 16.71
N HIS A 25 -3.56 34.07 17.62
CA HIS A 25 -3.19 33.36 18.86
C HIS A 25 -2.81 31.89 18.62
N LEU A 26 -3.19 31.29 17.49
CA LEU A 26 -2.83 29.93 17.07
C LEU A 26 -1.84 29.91 15.90
N LEU A 27 -1.25 31.05 15.53
CA LEU A 27 -0.34 31.15 14.39
C LEU A 27 0.82 30.15 14.48
N LEU A 28 1.46 30.07 15.66
CA LEU A 28 2.56 29.14 15.91
C LEU A 28 2.11 27.66 15.78
N PRO A 29 1.11 27.16 16.53
CA PRO A 29 0.70 25.76 16.40
C PRO A 29 0.19 25.40 15.00
N ILE A 30 -0.52 26.30 14.30
CA ILE A 30 -0.96 26.07 12.91
C ILE A 30 0.24 25.92 11.97
N THR A 31 1.22 26.82 12.07
CA THR A 31 2.44 26.78 11.22
C THR A 31 3.29 25.54 11.52
N CYS A 32 3.40 25.15 12.80
CA CYS A 32 4.08 23.92 13.19
C CYS A 32 3.39 22.68 12.59
N LEU A 33 2.05 22.61 12.64
CA LEU A 33 1.28 21.50 12.07
C LEU A 33 1.40 21.45 10.54
N SER A 34 1.39 22.61 9.87
CA SER A 34 1.63 22.74 8.42
C SER A 34 3.01 22.19 8.03
N ASN A 35 4.07 22.60 8.74
CA ASN A 35 5.42 22.11 8.49
C ASN A 35 5.59 20.62 8.82
N LEU A 36 4.97 20.13 9.88
CA LEU A 36 4.95 18.69 10.19
C LEU A 36 4.30 17.90 9.04
N SER A 37 3.16 18.38 8.54
CA SER A 37 2.47 17.78 7.40
C SER A 37 3.38 17.75 6.16
N ARG A 38 4.06 18.85 5.83
CA ARG A 38 5.03 18.92 4.73
C ARG A 38 6.21 17.96 4.90
N SER A 39 6.70 17.76 6.12
CA SER A 39 7.76 16.78 6.39
C SER A 39 7.30 15.35 6.09
N ILE A 40 6.07 15.00 6.49
CA ILE A 40 5.46 13.69 6.16
C ILE A 40 5.32 13.54 4.64
N VAL A 41 4.83 14.59 3.96
CA VAL A 41 4.72 14.64 2.50
C VAL A 41 6.09 14.46 1.85
N GLY A 42 7.14 15.09 2.36
CA GLY A 42 8.50 14.96 1.82
C GLY A 42 9.00 13.52 1.86
N VAL A 43 8.77 12.81 2.97
CA VAL A 43 9.14 11.39 3.11
C VAL A 43 8.32 10.52 2.16
N ALA A 44 6.98 10.63 2.20
CA ALA A 44 6.10 9.82 1.37
C ALA A 44 6.29 10.10 -0.13
N GLY A 45 6.47 11.36 -0.51
CA GLY A 45 6.74 11.82 -1.87
C GLY A 45 8.09 11.33 -2.38
N GLY A 46 9.15 11.47 -1.58
CA GLY A 46 10.49 10.98 -1.94
C GLY A 46 10.53 9.47 -2.17
N SER A 47 9.99 8.68 -1.23
CA SER A 47 9.95 7.22 -1.35
C SER A 47 9.10 6.76 -2.53
N THR A 48 7.92 7.35 -2.74
CA THR A 48 7.04 6.96 -3.86
C THR A 48 7.62 7.38 -5.21
N ARG A 49 8.28 8.54 -5.30
CA ARG A 49 8.98 8.96 -6.51
C ARG A 49 10.09 7.98 -6.86
N ALA A 50 10.95 7.61 -5.90
CA ALA A 50 12.02 6.65 -6.15
C ALA A 50 11.48 5.31 -6.69
N ALA A 51 10.39 4.80 -6.09
CA ALA A 51 9.74 3.57 -6.57
C ALA A 51 9.15 3.71 -8.00
N LEU A 52 8.58 4.86 -8.34
CA LEU A 52 8.06 5.13 -9.69
C LEU A 52 9.19 5.27 -10.72
N THR A 53 10.27 5.97 -10.37
CA THR A 53 11.46 6.05 -11.21
C THR A 53 12.05 4.66 -11.46
N GLN A 54 12.15 3.83 -10.43
CA GLN A 54 12.58 2.44 -10.59
C GLN A 54 11.65 1.66 -11.51
N HIS A 55 10.33 1.85 -11.39
CA HIS A 55 9.35 1.22 -12.28
C HIS A 55 9.47 1.68 -13.74
N GLN A 56 9.80 2.96 -13.96
CA GLN A 56 10.00 3.55 -15.29
C GLN A 56 11.37 3.20 -15.90
N ALA A 57 12.34 2.76 -15.08
CA ALA A 57 13.65 2.34 -15.53
C ALA A 57 13.59 0.90 -16.08
N ILE A 58 13.50 0.77 -17.41
CA ILE A 58 13.34 -0.52 -18.08
C ILE A 58 14.69 -1.20 -18.36
N ALA A 59 15.79 -0.43 -18.48
CA ALA A 59 17.09 -0.94 -18.94
C ALA A 59 18.24 -0.50 -18.02
N HIS A 60 18.09 -0.70 -16.71
CA HIS A 60 19.05 -0.23 -15.69
C HIS A 60 19.39 1.28 -15.81
N ASN A 61 18.51 2.05 -16.42
CA ASN A 61 18.66 3.46 -16.75
C ASN A 61 17.98 4.37 -15.72
N MET A 62 18.00 3.97 -14.45
CA MET A 62 17.35 4.71 -13.36
C MET A 62 17.96 6.12 -13.20
N GLY A 63 19.27 6.26 -13.39
CA GLY A 63 19.95 7.55 -13.39
C GLY A 63 19.42 8.49 -14.47
N ASP A 64 19.30 8.02 -15.71
CA ASP A 64 18.81 8.83 -16.85
C ASP A 64 17.35 9.25 -16.66
N VAL A 65 16.49 8.33 -16.20
CA VAL A 65 15.10 8.63 -15.88
C VAL A 65 15.03 9.69 -14.78
N SER A 66 15.83 9.55 -13.72
CA SER A 66 15.88 10.50 -12.61
C SER A 66 16.37 11.87 -13.07
N ALA A 67 17.41 11.93 -13.90
CA ALA A 67 17.98 13.16 -14.41
C ALA A 67 16.98 13.92 -15.31
N LYS A 68 16.24 13.18 -16.16
CA LYS A 68 15.19 13.75 -17.01
C LYS A 68 14.02 14.29 -16.18
N ASP A 69 13.54 13.51 -15.22
CA ASP A 69 12.45 13.92 -14.32
C ASP A 69 12.84 15.15 -13.48
N GLY A 70 14.05 15.15 -12.90
CA GLY A 70 14.57 16.28 -12.12
C GLY A 70 14.75 17.57 -12.94
N SER A 71 15.19 17.45 -14.20
CA SER A 71 15.29 18.59 -15.12
C SER A 71 13.91 19.16 -15.47
N GLN A 72 12.92 18.28 -15.72
CA GLN A 72 11.54 18.69 -15.98
C GLN A 72 10.93 19.42 -14.78
N GLU A 73 11.10 18.87 -13.58
CA GLU A 73 10.63 19.50 -12.35
C GLU A 73 11.26 20.88 -12.14
N THR A 74 12.57 21.02 -12.35
CA THR A 74 13.28 22.29 -12.20
C THR A 74 12.75 23.34 -13.17
N LEU A 75 12.56 22.98 -14.45
CA LEU A 75 12.02 23.88 -15.46
C LEU A 75 10.57 24.30 -15.13
N VAL A 76 9.73 23.35 -14.75
CA VAL A 76 8.33 23.63 -14.38
C VAL A 76 8.27 24.53 -13.14
N ASN A 77 9.11 24.28 -12.13
CA ASN A 77 9.19 25.12 -10.93
C ASN A 77 9.66 26.55 -11.26
N LEU A 78 10.61 26.72 -12.19
CA LEU A 78 11.04 28.04 -12.65
C LEU A 78 9.89 28.79 -13.34
N LEU A 79 9.16 28.13 -14.24
CA LEU A 79 8.00 28.73 -14.91
C LEU A 79 6.88 29.07 -13.90
N ALA A 80 6.60 28.16 -12.96
CA ALA A 80 5.63 28.38 -11.90
C ALA A 80 6.01 29.59 -11.03
N LEU A 81 7.30 29.78 -10.72
CA LEU A 81 7.78 30.95 -9.98
C LEU A 81 7.52 32.26 -10.74
N ILE A 82 7.79 32.29 -12.05
CA ILE A 82 7.53 33.46 -12.90
C ILE A 82 6.03 33.79 -12.91
N VAL A 83 5.17 32.78 -13.10
CA VAL A 83 3.71 32.93 -13.06
C VAL A 83 3.25 33.41 -11.68
N ASN A 84 3.78 32.85 -10.60
CA ASN A 84 3.45 33.24 -9.23
C ASN A 84 3.79 34.72 -8.95
N ILE A 85 4.94 35.21 -9.42
CA ILE A 85 5.31 36.63 -9.29
C ILE A 85 4.29 37.54 -9.99
N PHE A 86 3.83 37.15 -11.18
CA PHE A 86 2.80 37.91 -11.90
C PHE A 86 1.45 37.86 -11.16
N LEU A 87 1.01 36.69 -10.73
CA LEU A 87 -0.24 36.50 -9.98
C LEU A 87 -0.25 37.30 -8.67
N LEU A 88 0.83 37.27 -7.88
CA LEU A 88 0.93 38.03 -6.63
C LEU A 88 0.84 39.54 -6.84
N ARG A 89 1.25 40.06 -8.00
CA ARG A 89 1.07 41.49 -8.33
C ARG A 89 -0.38 41.82 -8.63
N THR A 90 -1.08 40.94 -9.35
CA THR A 90 -2.46 41.16 -9.81
C THR A 90 -3.51 40.91 -8.72
N ILE A 91 -3.30 39.92 -7.85
CA ILE A 91 -4.28 39.48 -6.83
C ILE A 91 -4.21 40.34 -5.54
N LYS A 92 -3.32 41.33 -5.48
CA LYS A 92 -3.03 42.11 -4.27
C LYS A 92 -4.32 42.56 -3.56
N ARG A 93 -4.52 42.01 -2.35
CA ARG A 93 -5.58 42.32 -1.36
C ARG A 93 -6.95 41.66 -1.54
N ASP A 94 -7.22 40.92 -2.62
CA ASP A 94 -8.50 40.21 -2.76
C ASP A 94 -8.44 38.80 -2.16
N ARG A 95 -8.93 38.67 -0.92
CA ARG A 95 -8.97 37.38 -0.20
C ARG A 95 -9.93 36.38 -0.84
N VAL A 96 -11.03 36.85 -1.44
CA VAL A 96 -12.01 35.98 -2.07
C VAL A 96 -11.39 35.35 -3.32
N LEU A 97 -10.69 36.16 -4.12
CA LEU A 97 -9.96 35.68 -5.28
C LEU A 97 -8.85 34.68 -4.91
N VAL A 98 -8.11 34.90 -3.80
CA VAL A 98 -7.10 33.94 -3.32
C VAL A 98 -7.74 32.58 -3.00
N TRP A 99 -8.81 32.55 -2.22
CA TRP A 99 -9.49 31.30 -1.88
C TRP A 99 -10.10 30.62 -3.10
N PHE A 100 -10.71 31.38 -4.00
CA PHE A 100 -11.25 30.86 -5.26
C PHE A 100 -10.18 30.20 -6.11
N LEU A 101 -9.04 30.87 -6.31
CA LEU A 101 -7.91 30.32 -7.05
C LEU A 101 -7.30 29.11 -6.35
N TYR A 102 -7.15 29.15 -5.03
CA TYR A 102 -6.67 28.02 -4.25
C TYR A 102 -7.56 26.78 -4.47
N PHE A 103 -8.86 26.87 -4.25
CA PHE A 103 -9.76 25.71 -4.44
C PHE A 103 -9.78 25.21 -5.88
N THR A 104 -9.72 26.12 -6.86
CA THR A 104 -9.68 25.77 -8.29
C THR A 104 -8.40 25.00 -8.65
N LEU A 105 -7.24 25.55 -8.26
CA LEU A 105 -5.94 24.95 -8.55
C LEU A 105 -5.73 23.65 -7.77
N THR A 106 -6.12 23.59 -6.51
CA THR A 106 -6.09 22.36 -5.70
C THR A 106 -6.97 21.27 -6.29
N SER A 107 -8.18 21.61 -6.74
CA SER A 107 -9.06 20.64 -7.40
C SER A 107 -8.45 20.08 -8.70
N LEU A 108 -7.86 20.98 -9.52
CA LEU A 108 -7.16 20.58 -10.73
C LEU A 108 -5.93 19.71 -10.42
N HIS A 109 -5.15 20.08 -9.40
CA HIS A 109 -3.98 19.35 -8.91
C HIS A 109 -4.34 17.93 -8.49
N LEU A 110 -5.32 17.76 -7.60
CA LEU A 110 -5.77 16.46 -7.12
C LEU A 110 -6.39 15.63 -8.25
N PHE A 111 -7.17 16.24 -9.14
CA PHE A 111 -7.72 15.53 -10.29
C PHE A 111 -6.62 15.03 -11.24
N ALA A 112 -5.63 15.87 -11.55
CA ALA A 112 -4.51 15.49 -12.41
C ALA A 112 -3.69 14.36 -11.80
N ASN A 113 -3.36 14.43 -10.50
CA ASN A 113 -2.63 13.37 -9.80
C ASN A 113 -3.45 12.07 -9.72
N TYR A 114 -4.76 12.16 -9.48
CA TYR A 114 -5.66 11.01 -9.53
C TYR A 114 -5.64 10.33 -10.89
N ARG A 115 -5.76 11.11 -11.98
CA ARG A 115 -5.69 10.61 -13.35
C ARG A 115 -4.33 9.98 -13.65
N ALA A 116 -3.23 10.61 -13.23
CA ALA A 116 -1.89 10.08 -13.39
C ALA A 116 -1.74 8.71 -12.72
N ILE A 117 -2.18 8.57 -11.47
CA ILE A 117 -2.13 7.29 -10.74
C ILE A 117 -2.95 6.21 -11.45
N ARG A 118 -4.14 6.56 -11.97
CA ARG A 118 -5.01 5.61 -12.71
C ARG A 118 -4.43 5.17 -14.06
N THR A 119 -3.38 5.81 -14.55
CA THR A 119 -2.66 5.38 -15.77
C THR A 119 -1.47 4.47 -15.48
N LEU A 120 -1.00 4.42 -14.23
CA LEU A 120 0.13 3.57 -13.86
C LEU A 120 -0.23 2.09 -13.99
N GLN A 121 0.69 1.31 -14.56
CA GLN A 121 0.54 -0.13 -14.75
C GLN A 121 1.56 -0.87 -13.88
N LEU A 122 1.35 -0.81 -12.57
CA LEU A 122 2.24 -1.45 -11.61
C LEU A 122 2.02 -2.97 -11.64
N ARG A 123 3.08 -3.71 -11.95
CA ARG A 123 3.07 -5.18 -12.10
C ARG A 123 3.25 -5.95 -10.78
N THR A 124 3.77 -5.30 -9.75
CA THR A 124 4.00 -5.89 -8.42
C THR A 124 2.68 -6.02 -7.66
N PHE A 125 2.55 -6.96 -6.74
CA PHE A 125 1.34 -7.04 -5.92
C PHE A 125 1.37 -6.02 -4.77
N ASN A 126 0.30 -5.22 -4.61
CA ASN A 126 -0.04 -4.66 -3.30
C ASN A 126 -1.25 -5.44 -2.75
N TRP A 127 -1.64 -5.13 -1.51
CA TRP A 127 -2.80 -5.72 -0.87
C TRP A 127 -4.09 -5.65 -1.73
N ASN A 128 -4.51 -4.43 -2.12
CA ASN A 128 -5.76 -4.22 -2.87
C ASN A 128 -5.79 -4.99 -4.21
N ARG A 129 -4.70 -4.93 -4.98
CA ARG A 129 -4.57 -5.61 -6.27
C ARG A 129 -4.58 -7.11 -6.11
N PHE A 130 -3.92 -7.61 -5.07
CA PHE A 130 -3.85 -9.03 -4.80
C PHE A 130 -5.20 -9.61 -4.38
N VAL A 131 -5.92 -8.93 -3.46
CA VAL A 131 -7.27 -9.32 -3.05
C VAL A 131 -8.21 -9.39 -4.25
N LEU A 132 -8.28 -8.32 -5.05
CA LEU A 132 -9.15 -8.28 -6.24
C LEU A 132 -8.82 -9.40 -7.23
N LEU A 133 -7.54 -9.73 -7.37
CA LEU A 133 -7.08 -10.75 -8.30
C LEU A 133 -7.40 -12.17 -7.78
N CYS A 134 -7.23 -12.42 -6.49
CA CYS A 134 -7.64 -13.67 -5.83
C CYS A 134 -9.16 -13.86 -5.85
N GLU A 135 -9.96 -12.85 -5.55
CA GLU A 135 -11.43 -12.92 -5.58
C GLU A 135 -11.95 -13.26 -6.99
N ASN A 136 -11.41 -12.60 -8.02
CA ASN A 136 -11.73 -12.92 -9.42
C ASN A 136 -11.30 -14.34 -9.79
N TYR A 137 -10.12 -14.77 -9.34
CA TYR A 137 -9.61 -16.10 -9.61
C TYR A 137 -10.47 -17.20 -8.98
N PHE A 138 -10.79 -17.08 -7.69
CA PHE A 138 -11.59 -18.10 -7.00
C PHE A 138 -13.03 -18.18 -7.50
N SER A 139 -13.59 -17.05 -7.94
CA SER A 139 -14.96 -17.01 -8.46
C SER A 139 -15.10 -17.47 -9.92
N SER A 140 -14.13 -17.16 -10.78
CA SER A 140 -14.24 -17.37 -12.24
C SER A 140 -13.17 -18.27 -12.85
N GLY A 141 -12.14 -18.63 -12.08
CA GLY A 141 -10.94 -19.31 -12.57
C GLY A 141 -10.04 -18.45 -13.45
N GLN A 142 -10.37 -17.17 -13.68
CA GLN A 142 -9.62 -16.27 -14.56
C GLN A 142 -8.77 -15.27 -13.77
N ILE A 143 -7.60 -14.94 -14.32
CA ILE A 143 -6.75 -13.85 -13.82
C ILE A 143 -6.92 -12.64 -14.74
N GLN A 144 -7.19 -11.49 -14.14
CA GLN A 144 -7.34 -10.23 -14.85
C GLN A 144 -5.99 -9.60 -15.20
N THR A 145 -5.99 -8.76 -16.23
CA THR A 145 -4.78 -8.05 -16.68
C THR A 145 -4.32 -7.01 -15.66
N VAL A 146 -3.03 -6.70 -15.66
CA VAL A 146 -2.44 -5.61 -14.85
C VAL A 146 -3.20 -4.30 -15.06
N GLN A 147 -3.51 -3.95 -16.31
CA GLN A 147 -4.21 -2.73 -16.66
C GLN A 147 -5.62 -2.67 -16.06
N TYR A 148 -6.37 -3.77 -16.13
CA TYR A 148 -7.72 -3.81 -15.59
C TYR A 148 -7.71 -3.60 -14.07
N ILE A 149 -6.90 -4.37 -13.34
CA ILE A 149 -6.85 -4.30 -11.88
C ILE A 149 -6.30 -2.95 -11.38
N ASN A 150 -5.24 -2.40 -11.99
CA ASN A 150 -4.74 -1.06 -11.62
C ASN A 150 -5.78 0.04 -11.91
N ARG A 151 -6.68 -0.16 -12.87
CA ARG A 151 -7.79 0.78 -13.11
C ARG A 151 -8.93 0.58 -12.11
N THR A 152 -9.16 -0.60 -11.57
CA THR A 152 -10.28 -0.86 -10.66
C THR A 152 -9.90 -0.75 -9.18
N GLU A 153 -8.61 -0.78 -8.84
CA GLU A 153 -8.18 -0.74 -7.44
C GLU A 153 -8.67 0.53 -6.74
N PRO A 154 -9.16 0.41 -5.49
CA PRO A 154 -9.46 1.58 -4.69
C PRO A 154 -8.14 2.27 -4.29
N ILE A 155 -8.07 3.59 -4.51
CA ILE A 155 -6.86 4.40 -4.23
C ILE A 155 -6.81 4.89 -2.78
N LEU A 156 -7.97 5.26 -2.22
CA LEU A 156 -8.08 5.89 -0.89
C LEU A 156 -8.49 4.94 0.22
N ASN A 157 -8.98 3.75 -0.14
CA ASN A 157 -9.49 2.79 0.81
C ASN A 157 -8.88 1.42 0.53
N GLU A 158 -8.74 0.61 1.58
CA GLU A 158 -8.46 -0.80 1.41
C GLU A 158 -9.70 -1.54 0.93
N VAL A 159 -9.47 -2.62 0.17
CA VAL A 159 -10.56 -3.52 -0.24
C VAL A 159 -11.18 -4.13 1.03
N ARG A 160 -12.51 -4.05 1.14
CA ARG A 160 -13.23 -4.60 2.29
C ARG A 160 -13.21 -6.11 2.24
N GLN A 161 -12.71 -6.74 3.29
CA GLN A 161 -12.74 -8.19 3.45
C GLN A 161 -13.59 -8.59 4.66
N SER A 162 -14.10 -9.83 4.66
CA SER A 162 -14.89 -10.35 5.78
C SER A 162 -14.07 -10.63 7.04
N MET A 163 -12.75 -10.80 6.90
CA MET A 163 -11.82 -11.04 8.00
C MET A 163 -10.57 -10.20 7.80
N ARG A 164 -9.97 -9.75 8.91
CA ARG A 164 -8.70 -9.01 8.88
C ARG A 164 -7.53 -9.98 8.87
N CYS A 165 -6.47 -9.62 8.16
CA CYS A 165 -5.20 -10.33 8.15
C CYS A 165 -4.11 -9.41 8.69
N ASN A 166 -3.55 -9.78 9.83
CA ASN A 166 -2.41 -9.09 10.40
C ASN A 166 -1.17 -9.94 10.13
N VAL A 167 -0.19 -9.40 9.42
CA VAL A 167 0.97 -10.17 8.97
C VAL A 167 2.26 -9.60 9.55
N GLY A 168 3.11 -10.46 10.12
CA GLY A 168 4.38 -10.09 10.75
C GLY A 168 4.26 -9.61 12.20
N ILE A 169 3.29 -10.14 12.95
CA ILE A 169 3.01 -9.73 14.34
C ILE A 169 4.03 -10.33 15.31
N GLN A 170 4.26 -9.62 16.42
CA GLN A 170 4.99 -10.15 17.57
C GLN A 170 4.05 -10.95 18.51
N LEU A 171 4.45 -12.17 18.86
CA LEU A 171 3.80 -13.10 19.79
C LEU A 171 3.34 -12.43 21.09
N ASN A 172 4.13 -11.50 21.64
CA ASN A 172 3.80 -10.80 22.88
C ASN A 172 2.57 -9.88 22.75
N GLU A 173 2.21 -9.45 21.54
CA GLU A 173 0.99 -8.66 21.31
C GLU A 173 -0.27 -9.53 21.42
N ILE A 174 -0.12 -10.84 21.30
CA ILE A 174 -1.20 -11.80 21.44
C ILE A 174 -1.29 -12.16 22.93
N HIS A 175 -2.38 -11.73 23.57
CA HIS A 175 -2.66 -11.95 25.00
C HIS A 175 -2.84 -13.44 25.41
N ALA A 176 -2.38 -14.40 24.59
CA ALA A 176 -2.43 -15.82 24.88
C ALA A 176 -1.16 -16.24 25.67
N GLN A 177 -1.33 -16.51 26.96
CA GLN A 177 -0.27 -16.75 27.94
C GLN A 177 0.57 -18.03 27.76
N SER A 178 0.51 -18.73 26.64
CA SER A 178 1.44 -19.82 26.30
C SER A 178 1.08 -20.35 24.91
N ILE A 179 1.55 -19.64 23.91
CA ILE A 179 1.59 -20.17 22.55
C ILE A 179 2.83 -21.04 22.43
N ASP A 180 2.62 -22.33 22.17
CA ASP A 180 3.70 -23.28 21.90
C ASP A 180 4.41 -22.90 20.60
N ILE A 181 5.72 -22.64 20.66
CA ILE A 181 6.53 -22.09 19.56
C ILE A 181 7.11 -23.20 18.67
N ASP A 182 6.93 -24.47 19.01
CA ASP A 182 7.58 -25.56 18.29
C ASP A 182 7.12 -25.77 16.83
N PRO A 183 5.88 -25.43 16.40
CA PRO A 183 5.52 -25.39 14.98
C PRO A 183 6.28 -24.32 14.16
N PHE A 184 6.97 -23.37 14.80
CA PHE A 184 7.42 -22.12 14.19
C PHE A 184 8.69 -22.27 13.34
N ILE A 185 9.32 -23.43 13.37
CA ILE A 185 10.67 -23.63 12.80
C ILE A 185 10.62 -24.37 11.46
N LYS A 186 9.54 -25.08 11.13
CA LYS A 186 9.48 -25.88 9.90
C LYS A 186 9.16 -25.09 8.63
N ASN A 187 8.35 -24.04 8.74
CA ASN A 187 7.81 -23.31 7.60
C ASN A 187 8.21 -21.84 7.64
N HIS A 188 8.35 -21.21 6.46
CA HIS A 188 8.70 -19.79 6.33
C HIS A 188 7.67 -18.84 6.97
N PHE A 189 6.44 -19.32 7.21
CA PHE A 189 5.39 -18.58 7.89
C PHE A 189 4.42 -19.53 8.62
N SER A 190 3.73 -18.98 9.62
CA SER A 190 2.70 -19.67 10.42
C SER A 190 1.43 -18.81 10.52
N ILE A 191 0.25 -19.44 10.49
CA ILE A 191 -1.05 -18.74 10.56
C ILE A 191 -1.82 -19.21 11.78
N LEU A 192 -2.21 -18.25 12.61
CA LEU A 192 -3.07 -18.43 13.77
C LEU A 192 -4.44 -17.80 13.47
N PHE A 193 -5.51 -18.53 13.79
CA PHE A 193 -6.85 -17.99 13.75
C PHE A 193 -7.27 -17.50 15.14
N ASN A 194 -7.49 -16.20 15.27
CA ASN A 194 -7.98 -15.61 16.50
C ASN A 194 -9.51 -15.60 16.50
N GLN A 195 -10.11 -16.54 17.23
CA GLN A 195 -11.56 -16.70 17.31
C GLN A 195 -12.26 -15.46 17.92
N ASN A 196 -11.62 -14.81 18.89
CA ASN A 196 -12.20 -13.67 19.60
C ASN A 196 -12.29 -12.42 18.71
N LEU A 197 -11.21 -12.14 17.97
CA LEU A 197 -11.11 -10.97 17.10
C LEU A 197 -11.58 -11.25 15.67
N LYS A 198 -11.85 -12.51 15.32
CA LYS A 198 -12.18 -12.98 13.97
C LYS A 198 -11.16 -12.49 12.93
N CYS A 199 -9.88 -12.66 13.24
CA CYS A 199 -8.77 -12.29 12.37
C CYS A 199 -7.77 -13.44 12.22
N PHE A 200 -6.98 -13.37 11.15
CA PHE A 200 -5.83 -14.22 10.95
C PHE A 200 -4.57 -13.44 11.32
N ASP A 201 -3.82 -13.99 12.27
CA ASP A 201 -2.54 -13.47 12.70
C ASP A 201 -1.44 -14.34 12.11
N VAL A 202 -0.53 -13.73 11.34
CA VAL A 202 0.54 -14.43 10.64
C VAL A 202 1.89 -14.06 11.23
N PHE A 203 2.67 -15.09 11.51
CA PHE A 203 4.06 -14.97 11.95
C PHE A 203 4.97 -15.35 10.79
N LEU A 204 6.04 -14.58 10.63
CA LEU A 204 7.00 -14.74 9.54
C LEU A 204 8.36 -15.08 10.11
N THR A 205 9.08 -16.01 9.48
CA THR A 205 10.48 -16.28 9.80
C THR A 205 11.40 -15.29 9.08
N ASP A 206 12.64 -15.16 9.53
CA ASP A 206 13.72 -14.42 8.88
C ASP A 206 13.99 -14.87 7.44
N ASN A 207 13.83 -16.16 7.14
CA ASN A 207 13.98 -16.72 5.79
C ASN A 207 12.78 -16.49 4.85
N CYS A 208 11.77 -15.72 5.25
CA CYS A 208 10.58 -15.49 4.42
C CYS A 208 10.85 -14.41 3.36
N ASP A 209 10.79 -14.81 2.07
CA ASP A 209 10.96 -13.90 0.95
C ASP A 209 9.62 -13.39 0.36
N ASP A 210 9.69 -12.58 -0.70
CA ASP A 210 8.50 -12.05 -1.37
C ASP A 210 7.63 -13.15 -2.01
N VAL A 211 8.22 -14.27 -2.43
CA VAL A 211 7.50 -15.41 -3.04
C VAL A 211 6.71 -16.15 -1.95
N ASP A 212 7.33 -16.37 -0.80
CA ASP A 212 6.68 -16.93 0.38
C ASP A 212 5.54 -16.03 0.87
N LEU A 213 5.74 -14.71 0.85
CA LEU A 213 4.67 -13.76 1.18
C LEU A 213 3.50 -13.85 0.20
N ILE A 214 3.75 -13.93 -1.11
CA ILE A 214 2.70 -14.13 -2.12
C ILE A 214 1.94 -15.43 -1.85
N LYS A 215 2.66 -16.51 -1.54
CA LYS A 215 2.06 -17.80 -1.17
C LYS A 215 1.21 -17.68 0.09
N CYS A 216 1.75 -17.10 1.15
CA CYS A 216 1.04 -16.88 2.41
C CYS A 216 -0.28 -16.12 2.20
N TYR A 217 -0.22 -14.99 1.49
CA TYR A 217 -1.40 -14.19 1.19
C TYR A 217 -2.39 -14.96 0.32
N PHE A 218 -1.94 -15.75 -0.66
CA PHE A 218 -2.85 -16.59 -1.46
C PHE A 218 -3.62 -17.58 -0.59
N LEU A 219 -2.94 -18.26 0.33
CA LEU A 219 -3.56 -19.21 1.27
C LEU A 219 -4.57 -18.50 2.19
N LEU A 220 -4.22 -17.34 2.74
CA LEU A 220 -5.14 -16.50 3.53
C LEU A 220 -6.40 -16.13 2.74
N GLN A 221 -6.23 -15.66 1.50
CA GLN A 221 -7.35 -15.28 0.64
C GLN A 221 -8.25 -16.46 0.33
N TYR A 222 -7.69 -17.66 0.12
CA TYR A 222 -8.49 -18.87 -0.05
C TYR A 222 -9.29 -19.23 1.21
N LEU A 223 -8.69 -19.13 2.40
CA LEU A 223 -9.37 -19.40 3.67
C LEU A 223 -10.54 -18.43 3.90
N ILE A 224 -10.32 -17.14 3.59
CA ILE A 224 -11.35 -16.10 3.66
C ILE A 224 -12.49 -16.38 2.67
N TYR A 225 -12.14 -16.71 1.42
CA TYR A 225 -13.09 -16.98 0.35
C TYR A 225 -13.93 -18.24 0.62
N SER A 226 -13.28 -19.35 0.94
CA SER A 226 -13.94 -20.65 1.13
C SER A 226 -14.78 -20.73 2.39
N LYS A 227 -14.49 -19.89 3.40
CA LYS A 227 -15.11 -19.90 4.74
C LYS A 227 -15.08 -21.26 5.44
N ASN A 228 -14.24 -22.18 4.96
CA ASN A 228 -14.14 -23.56 5.46
C ASN A 228 -12.73 -23.82 6.02
N PHE A 229 -12.28 -22.91 6.87
CA PHE A 229 -10.97 -23.00 7.51
C PHE A 229 -10.97 -24.01 8.67
N ASP A 230 -12.14 -24.40 9.20
CA ASP A 230 -12.28 -25.41 10.26
C ASP A 230 -11.63 -26.74 9.88
N LYS A 231 -11.66 -27.11 8.60
CA LYS A 231 -10.99 -28.32 8.08
C LYS A 231 -9.47 -28.31 8.29
N PHE A 232 -8.87 -27.13 8.36
CA PHE A 232 -7.44 -26.92 8.50
C PHE A 232 -7.05 -26.49 9.90
N LEU A 233 -8.00 -26.35 10.83
CA LEU A 233 -7.71 -25.99 12.22
C LEU A 233 -7.11 -27.16 12.98
N VAL A 234 -5.99 -26.89 13.64
CA VAL A 234 -5.36 -27.73 14.65
C VAL A 234 -5.49 -26.99 15.97
N THR A 235 -6.48 -27.39 16.75
CA THR A 235 -6.75 -26.81 18.06
C THR A 235 -5.80 -27.40 19.08
N SER A 236 -4.86 -26.60 19.58
CA SER A 236 -4.17 -26.88 20.84
C SER A 236 -4.94 -26.26 22.00
N THR A 237 -4.60 -26.63 23.24
CA THR A 237 -5.29 -26.19 24.46
C THR A 237 -5.46 -24.66 24.57
N ASN A 238 -4.57 -23.87 23.94
CA ASN A 238 -4.55 -22.41 24.05
C ASN A 238 -4.62 -21.67 22.70
N ALA A 239 -4.62 -22.36 21.55
CA ALA A 239 -4.51 -21.71 20.24
C ALA A 239 -5.14 -22.53 19.10
N SER A 240 -5.74 -21.82 18.14
CA SER A 240 -6.31 -22.39 16.91
C SER A 240 -5.37 -22.17 15.74
N TRP A 241 -4.43 -23.09 15.55
CA TRP A 241 -3.45 -23.05 14.47
C TRP A 241 -4.03 -23.55 13.16
N ILE A 242 -3.49 -23.07 12.04
CA ILE A 242 -3.78 -23.65 10.73
C ILE A 242 -2.69 -24.64 10.37
N ASP A 243 -3.07 -25.86 10.00
CA ASP A 243 -2.18 -26.86 9.41
C ASP A 243 -1.75 -26.40 8.01
N ILE A 244 -0.61 -25.73 7.97
CA ILE A 244 -0.05 -25.16 6.74
C ILE A 244 0.36 -26.26 5.76
N ASP A 245 0.93 -27.36 6.23
CA ASP A 245 1.42 -28.43 5.36
C ASP A 245 0.25 -29.06 4.60
N ARG A 246 -0.85 -29.34 5.31
CA ARG A 246 -2.08 -29.84 4.71
C ARG A 246 -2.73 -28.82 3.78
N LEU A 247 -2.77 -27.54 4.16
CA LEU A 247 -3.34 -26.47 3.35
C LEU A 247 -2.54 -26.27 2.05
N GLN A 248 -1.22 -26.22 2.14
CA GLN A 248 -0.31 -26.09 1.00
C GLN A 248 -0.44 -27.28 0.05
N THR A 249 -0.47 -28.51 0.59
CA THR A 249 -0.63 -29.73 -0.22
C THR A 249 -1.97 -29.73 -0.95
N THR A 250 -3.06 -29.34 -0.26
CA THR A 250 -4.40 -29.28 -0.84
C THR A 250 -4.49 -28.24 -1.96
N LEU A 251 -3.83 -27.09 -1.80
CA LEU A 251 -3.91 -25.96 -2.74
C LEU A 251 -2.76 -25.90 -3.74
N PHE A 252 -1.87 -26.90 -3.75
CA PHE A 252 -0.65 -26.88 -4.56
C PHE A 252 -0.95 -26.62 -6.05
N HIS A 253 -1.81 -27.43 -6.66
CA HIS A 253 -2.17 -27.27 -8.07
C HIS A 253 -2.86 -25.94 -8.37
N LEU A 254 -3.78 -25.52 -7.48
CA LEU A 254 -4.53 -24.28 -7.64
C LEU A 254 -3.59 -23.05 -7.57
N TYR A 255 -2.60 -23.08 -6.68
CA TYR A 255 -1.59 -22.03 -6.54
C TYR A 255 -0.64 -22.00 -7.75
N GLN A 256 -0.18 -23.15 -8.24
CA GLN A 256 0.66 -23.20 -9.44
C GLN A 256 -0.06 -22.68 -10.68
N GLU A 257 -1.35 -23.03 -10.84
CA GLU A 257 -2.19 -22.50 -11.91
C GLU A 257 -2.37 -20.98 -11.78
N PHE A 258 -2.63 -20.48 -10.57
CA PHE A 258 -2.72 -19.05 -10.28
C PHE A 258 -1.44 -18.30 -10.72
N LEU A 259 -0.27 -18.78 -10.29
CA LEU A 259 1.01 -18.16 -10.64
C LEU A 259 1.25 -18.18 -12.16
N SER A 260 0.99 -19.30 -12.82
CA SER A 260 1.14 -19.42 -14.27
C SER A 260 0.25 -18.43 -15.02
N LYS A 261 -1.02 -18.32 -14.63
CA LYS A 261 -1.97 -17.38 -15.23
C LYS A 261 -1.60 -15.93 -14.93
N ALA A 262 -1.18 -15.63 -13.70
CA ALA A 262 -0.75 -14.29 -13.30
C ALA A 262 0.48 -13.82 -14.11
N GLN A 263 1.49 -14.68 -14.25
CA GLN A 263 2.67 -14.39 -15.04
C GLN A 263 2.33 -14.17 -16.52
N LYS A 264 1.43 -15.00 -17.10
CA LYS A 264 0.92 -14.80 -18.47
C LYS A 264 0.21 -13.47 -18.66
N MET A 265 -0.48 -12.97 -17.63
CA MET A 265 -1.17 -11.68 -17.64
C MET A 265 -0.25 -10.48 -17.32
N GLY A 266 1.05 -10.72 -17.15
CA GLY A 266 2.08 -9.68 -16.96
C GLY A 266 2.33 -9.27 -15.52
N TRP A 267 1.80 -10.00 -14.53
CA TRP A 267 2.09 -9.77 -13.12
C TRP A 267 3.49 -10.25 -12.76
N ASP A 268 4.16 -9.50 -11.87
CA ASP A 268 5.41 -9.92 -11.28
C ASP A 268 5.13 -10.81 -10.06
N VAL A 269 5.39 -12.11 -10.21
CA VAL A 269 5.17 -13.13 -9.19
C VAL A 269 6.38 -13.34 -8.27
N LYS A 270 7.45 -12.57 -8.47
CA LYS A 270 8.68 -12.65 -7.65
C LYS A 270 8.79 -11.52 -6.63
N GLN A 271 8.02 -10.45 -6.81
CA GLN A 271 8.08 -9.28 -5.95
C GLN A 271 6.71 -8.91 -5.40
N ALA A 272 6.69 -8.62 -4.10
CA ALA A 272 5.51 -8.18 -3.40
C ALA A 272 5.78 -6.84 -2.70
N LYS A 273 4.75 -6.00 -2.66
CA LYS A 273 4.73 -4.72 -1.92
C LYS A 273 3.51 -4.71 -0.99
N PHE A 274 3.38 -5.77 -0.20
CA PHE A 274 2.40 -5.85 0.88
C PHE A 274 2.85 -4.97 2.05
N LEU A 275 1.90 -4.28 2.68
CA LEU A 275 2.17 -3.61 3.95
C LEU A 275 2.09 -4.69 5.04
N ILE A 276 3.23 -4.97 5.68
CA ILE A 276 3.37 -5.98 6.73
C ILE A 276 4.10 -5.38 7.91
N ASN A 277 3.85 -5.94 9.10
CA ASN A 277 4.63 -5.63 10.28
C ASN A 277 6.05 -6.20 10.13
N ASN A 278 7.01 -5.54 10.79
CA ASN A 278 8.44 -5.80 10.61
C ASN A 278 8.97 -6.97 11.44
N TYR A 279 8.16 -7.60 12.30
CA TYR A 279 8.65 -8.64 13.18
C TYR A 279 8.97 -9.91 12.39
N ARG A 280 10.13 -10.52 12.69
CA ARG A 280 10.60 -11.77 12.09
C ARG A 280 11.16 -12.68 13.17
N TYR A 281 10.81 -13.96 13.10
CA TYR A 281 11.30 -15.00 14.00
C TYR A 281 12.55 -15.66 13.42
N ALA A 282 13.57 -15.88 14.24
CA ALA A 282 14.74 -16.63 13.82
C ALA A 282 14.37 -18.09 13.56
N SER A 283 14.66 -18.61 12.37
CA SER A 283 14.63 -20.06 12.16
C SER A 283 15.72 -20.72 12.99
N LYS A 284 15.37 -21.72 13.80
CA LYS A 284 16.38 -22.56 14.50
C LYS A 284 16.93 -23.64 13.59
#